data_AF-A0A377SSX9-F1
#
_entry.id   AF-A0A377SSX9-F1
#
_cell.length_a   1.000
_cell.length_b   1.000
_cell.length_c   1.000
_cell.angle_alpha   90.00
_cell.angle_beta   90.00
_cell.angle_gamma   90.00
#
_symmetry.space_group_name_H-M   'P 1'
#
loop_
_entity.id
_entity.type
_entity.pdbx_description
1 polymer ?
#
loop_
_entity_poly.entity_id
_entity_poly.type
_entity_poly.pdbx_seq_one_letter_code
_entity_poly.pdbx_strand_id
1 'polypeptide(L)' 'MVTAKRWCTTIQEADDGSGDGILLFPDGLLEEMGWVEGDVLDCQVQGDGSVQLQKTVPLCSDE' A
#
# COMPACT_ATOMS: atom_id res chain seq x y z
N MET A 1 11.67 4.29 -21.82
CA MET A 1 10.38 4.88 -21.43
C MET A 1 9.85 4.03 -20.28
N VAL A 2 9.80 4.56 -19.06
CA VAL A 2 9.19 3.83 -17.93
C VAL A 2 7.69 3.98 -18.04
N THR A 3 7.00 2.93 -18.45
CA THR A 3 5.53 2.91 -18.46
C THR A 3 5.10 2.83 -17.00
N ALA A 4 4.60 3.92 -16.42
CA ALA A 4 4.04 3.90 -15.07
C ALA A 4 2.81 2.99 -15.07
N LYS A 5 2.97 1.78 -14.52
CA LYS A 5 1.88 0.83 -14.34
C LYS A 5 0.94 1.41 -13.29
N ARG A 6 -0.36 1.43 -13.60
CA ARG A 6 -1.40 1.97 -12.74
C ARG A 6 -2.34 0.85 -12.38
N TRP A 7 -2.66 0.78 -11.09
CA TRP A 7 -3.68 -0.12 -10.57
C TRP A 7 -4.83 0.72 -10.05
N CYS A 8 -6.05 0.26 -10.31
CA CYS A 8 -7.26 0.85 -9.79
C CYS A 8 -7.96 -0.21 -8.95
N THR A 9 -8.38 0.14 -7.75
CA THR A 9 -9.15 -0.71 -6.86
C THR A 9 -10.31 0.10 -6.28
N THR A 10 -11.34 -0.59 -5.82
CA THR A 10 -12.48 0.03 -5.16
C THR A 10 -12.23 0.04 -3.66
N ILE A 11 -12.39 1.20 -3.02
CA ILE A 11 -12.34 1.30 -1.56
C ILE A 11 -13.59 0.61 -1.02
N GLN A 12 -13.39 -0.37 -0.15
CA GLN A 12 -14.49 -1.04 0.54
C GLN A 12 -14.84 -0.30 1.82
N GLU A 13 -16.11 -0.25 2.19
CA GLU A 13 -16.50 0.30 3.48
C GLU A 13 -16.07 -0.66 4.59
N ALA A 14 -15.56 -0.11 5.70
CA ALA A 14 -15.17 -0.92 6.85
C ALA A 14 -16.39 -1.43 7.66
N ASP A 15 -17.60 -0.92 7.38
CA ASP A 15 -18.88 -1.23 8.05
C ASP A 15 -18.87 -1.11 9.59
N ASP A 16 -17.86 -0.47 10.17
CA ASP A 16 -17.74 -0.25 11.62
C ASP A 16 -18.45 1.05 12.09
N GLY A 17 -19.12 1.77 11.18
CA GLY A 17 -19.82 3.02 11.48
C GLY A 17 -18.90 4.22 11.78
N SER A 18 -17.58 4.04 11.72
CA SER A 18 -16.55 5.06 11.91
C SER A 18 -16.34 5.95 10.65
N GLY A 19 -16.76 5.45 9.48
CA GLY A 19 -16.65 6.19 8.20
C GLY A 19 -15.29 6.03 7.51
N ASP A 20 -14.49 5.06 7.93
CA ASP A 20 -13.26 4.65 7.26
C ASP A 20 -13.52 3.60 6.14
N GLY A 21 -12.54 3.54 5.23
CA GLY A 21 -12.56 2.65 4.08
C GLY A 21 -11.30 1.80 4.01
N ILE A 22 -11.47 0.56 3.58
CA ILE A 22 -10.41 -0.42 3.38
C ILE A 22 -9.96 -0.34 1.93
N LEU A 23 -8.69 0.01 1.73
CA LEU A 23 -8.02 -0.04 0.43
C LEU A 23 -7.30 -1.38 0.27
N LEU A 24 -7.82 -2.26 -0.59
CA LEU A 24 -7.15 -3.52 -0.92
C LEU A 24 -6.12 -3.32 -2.03
N PHE A 25 -4.86 -3.69 -1.76
CA PHE A 25 -3.82 -3.77 -2.78
C PHE A 25 -4.03 -5.03 -3.65
N PRO A 26 -4.09 -4.89 -4.98
CA PRO A 26 -4.23 -6.05 -5.86
C PRO A 26 -2.99 -6.94 -5.79
N ASP A 27 -3.20 -8.26 -5.90
CA ASP A 27 -2.16 -9.30 -5.89
C ASP A 27 -0.99 -8.95 -6.83
N GLY A 28 -1.26 -8.62 -8.08
CA GLY A 28 -0.21 -8.24 -9.03
C GLY A 28 0.58 -6.97 -8.69
N LEU A 29 0.07 -6.09 -7.82
CA LEU A 29 0.87 -4.97 -7.28
C LEU A 29 1.77 -5.46 -6.15
N LEU A 30 1.22 -6.28 -5.24
CA LEU A 30 1.97 -6.85 -4.13
C LEU A 30 3.14 -7.70 -4.62
N GLU A 31 2.90 -8.55 -5.62
CA GLU A 31 3.93 -9.39 -6.25
C GLU A 31 5.01 -8.55 -6.95
N GLU A 32 4.62 -7.49 -7.67
CA GLU A 32 5.57 -6.62 -8.38
C GLU A 32 6.42 -5.79 -7.43
N MET A 33 5.85 -5.33 -6.31
CA MET A 33 6.56 -4.59 -5.27
C MET A 33 7.27 -5.51 -4.25
N GLY A 34 7.01 -6.82 -4.30
CA GLY A 34 7.50 -7.78 -3.32
C GLY A 34 7.02 -7.48 -1.89
N TRP A 35 5.78 -7.00 -1.75
CA TRP A 35 5.15 -6.75 -0.44
C TRP A 35 4.49 -8.03 0.06
N VAL A 36 4.85 -8.44 1.27
CA VAL A 36 4.22 -9.58 1.95
C VAL A 36 3.63 -9.13 3.29
N GLU A 37 2.71 -9.93 3.82
CA GLU A 37 2.17 -9.71 5.16
C GLU A 37 3.31 -9.71 6.18
N GLY A 38 3.40 -8.65 6.99
CA GLY A 38 4.51 -8.43 7.93
C GLY A 38 5.57 -7.43 7.46
N ASP A 39 5.54 -6.99 6.19
CA ASP A 39 6.37 -5.88 5.75
C ASP A 39 5.93 -4.54 6.37
N VAL A 40 6.91 -3.70 6.70
CA VAL A 40 6.66 -2.35 7.22
C VAL A 40 6.64 -1.38 6.04
N LEU A 41 5.52 -0.70 5.85
CA LEU A 41 5.38 0.35 4.84
C LEU A 41 5.39 1.71 5.53
N ASP A 42 6.20 2.62 5.01
CA ASP A 42 6.12 4.04 5.32
C ASP A 42 4.97 4.65 4.52
N CYS A 43 4.05 5.31 5.23
CA CYS A 43 2.89 5.96 4.64
C CYS A 43 2.98 7.47 4.87
N GLN A 44 3.25 8.22 3.80
CA GLN A 44 3.32 9.68 3.82
C GLN A 44 2.12 10.29 3.13
N VAL A 45 1.33 11.06 3.87
CA VAL A 45 0.26 11.89 3.32
C VAL A 45 0.88 13.19 2.81
N GLN A 46 0.76 13.44 1.51
CA GLN A 46 1.17 14.69 0.89
C GLN A 46 0.08 15.75 1.08
N GLY A 47 0.48 17.03 1.09
CA GLY A 47 -0.45 18.16 1.28
C GLY A 47 -1.51 18.31 0.18
N ASP A 48 -1.35 17.62 -0.95
CA ASP A 48 -2.31 17.58 -2.06
C ASP A 48 -3.38 16.49 -1.89
N GLY A 49 -3.37 15.76 -0.76
CA GLY A 49 -4.28 14.64 -0.51
C GLY A 49 -3.84 13.32 -1.15
N SER A 50 -2.72 13.32 -1.87
CA SER A 50 -2.07 12.10 -2.35
C SER A 50 -1.34 11.38 -1.22
N VAL A 51 -1.40 10.05 -1.16
CA VAL A 51 -0.63 9.24 -0.20
C VAL A 51 0.49 8.52 -0.93
N GLN A 52 1.72 8.68 -0.44
CA GLN A 52 2.88 7.95 -0.91
C GLN A 52 3.14 6.77 0.05
N LEU A 53 3.29 5.58 -0.51
CA LEU A 53 3.61 4.36 0.23
C LEU A 53 4.98 3.87 -0.23
N GLN A 54 5.88 3.63 0.70
CA GLN A 54 7.21 3.09 0.41
C GLN A 54 7.50 1.90 1.33
N LYS A 55 8.02 0.82 0.76
CA LYS A 55 8.52 -0.29 1.56
C LYS A 55 9.70 0.17 2.41
N THR A 56 9.53 0.14 3.72
CA THR A 56 10.66 0.26 4.64
C THR A 56 11.22 -1.14 4.77
N VAL A 57 12.42 -1.38 4.24
CA VAL A 57 13.13 -2.61 4.55
C VAL A 57 13.67 -2.46 5.98
N PRO A 58 13.14 -3.17 6.99
CA PRO A 58 13.88 -3.29 8.23
C PRO A 58 15.19 -4.01 7.89
N LEU A 59 16.31 -3.42 8.30
CA LEU A 59 17.62 -4.07 8.23
C LEU A 59 17.53 -5.37 9.04
N CYS A 60 17.37 -6.49 8.35
CA CYS A 60 17.77 -7.85 8.75
C CYS A 60 17.35 -8.31 10.16
N SER A 61 16.53 -9.36 10.22
CA SER A 61 16.72 -10.38 11.25
C SER A 61 16.58 -11.73 10.56
N ASP A 62 17.66 -12.08 9.85
CA ASP A 62 18.05 -13.46 9.64
C ASP A 62 18.46 -13.99 11.03
N GLU A 63 17.62 -14.82 11.65
CA GLU A 63 18.02 -15.85 12.61
C GLU A 63 17.05 -17.03 12.58
#